data_AF-A0A1Q3GS88-F1
#
_entry.id   AF-A0A1Q3GS88-F1
#
_cell.length_a   1.000
_cell.length_b   1.000
_cell.length_c   1.000
_cell.angle_alpha   90.00
_cell.angle_beta   90.00
_cell.angle_gamma   90.00
#
_symmetry.space_group_name_H-M   'P 1'
#
loop_
_entity.id
_entity.type
_entity.pdbx_description
1 polymer ?
#
loop_
_entity_poly.entity_id
_entity_poly.type
_entity_poly.pdbx_seq_one_letter_code
_entity_poly.pdbx_strand_id
1 'polypeptide(L)'
;MAYSDQDLEKYLIKAQEVLNSKTEDYLSEEDLQDIAQKLGLNIQELAKAKKDYLIRGHNHRRAGNYNDAIKEYEQLLLLAPNNDKGLCGLAQAYAGKWREQRKKVDKEKALAYAYNCTEINPNLKQAYHVINELKSSQSRKGHPKKTLSKKKGETNSNRSTLIFIAGIVVYVVALIFLVVNVLNMPTHLFIISVLGLVFTLLLFIIWLRRRFD
;
A
#
# COMPACT_ATOMS: atom_id res chain seq x y z
N MET A 1 -32.51 -5.98 26.84
CA MET A 1 -31.51 -4.94 27.16
C MET A 1 -30.50 -4.87 26.02
N ALA A 2 -30.68 -3.87 25.15
CA ALA A 2 -29.62 -3.37 24.28
C ALA A 2 -28.68 -2.53 25.15
N TYR A 3 -27.39 -2.46 24.80
CA TYR A 3 -26.55 -1.41 25.35
C TYR A 3 -27.21 -0.07 25.02
N SER A 4 -27.08 0.94 25.88
CA SER A 4 -27.50 2.28 25.49
C SER A 4 -26.61 2.71 24.32
N ASP A 5 -27.19 2.97 23.14
CA ASP A 5 -26.45 3.42 21.95
C ASP A 5 -25.51 4.59 22.30
N GLN A 6 -25.93 5.43 23.25
CA GLN A 6 -25.18 6.56 23.77
C GLN A 6 -23.87 6.17 24.48
N ASP A 7 -23.86 5.07 25.24
CA ASP A 7 -22.67 4.67 26.01
C ASP A 7 -21.63 3.97 25.12
N LEU A 8 -22.11 3.19 24.13
CA LEU A 8 -21.24 2.67 23.08
C LEU A 8 -20.65 3.78 22.22
N GLU A 9 -21.45 4.80 21.88
CA GLU A 9 -20.97 5.96 21.13
C GLU A 9 -19.88 6.72 21.90
N LYS A 10 -20.08 6.97 23.20
CA LYS A 10 -19.03 7.55 24.06
C LYS A 10 -17.76 6.72 24.06
N TYR A 11 -17.88 5.39 24.12
CA TYR A 11 -16.73 4.49 24.05
C TYR A 11 -15.96 4.65 22.75
N LEU A 12 -16.65 4.61 21.61
CA LEU A 12 -16.03 4.71 20.29
C LEU A 12 -15.37 6.07 20.08
N ILE A 13 -16.02 7.15 20.51
CA ILE A 13 -15.44 8.49 20.49
C ILE A 13 -14.16 8.51 21.32
N LYS A 14 -14.18 7.97 22.55
CA LYS A 14 -13.01 8.00 23.42
C LYS A 14 -11.88 7.10 22.92
N ALA A 15 -12.22 5.92 22.38
CA ALA A 15 -11.27 5.02 21.74
C ALA A 15 -10.58 5.72 20.55
N GLN A 16 -11.35 6.39 19.70
CA GLN A 16 -10.79 7.13 18.57
C GLN A 16 -9.93 8.32 19.03
N GLU A 17 -10.32 9.03 20.09
CA GLU A 17 -9.54 10.11 20.68
C GLU A 17 -8.18 9.61 21.21
N VAL A 18 -8.19 8.50 21.97
CA VAL A 18 -6.96 7.89 22.49
C VAL A 18 -6.09 7.40 21.34
N LEU A 19 -6.67 6.77 20.33
CA LEU A 19 -5.94 6.33 19.14
C LEU A 19 -5.27 7.50 18.42
N ASN A 20 -5.98 8.62 18.22
CA ASN A 20 -5.45 9.82 17.58
C ASN A 20 -4.33 10.50 18.41
N SER A 21 -4.29 10.26 19.72
CA SER A 21 -3.25 10.80 20.60
C SER A 21 -1.96 9.96 20.61
N LYS A 22 -2.01 8.74 20.06
CA LYS A 22 -0.89 7.81 20.01
C LYS A 22 -0.11 7.93 18.71
N THR A 23 1.15 7.54 18.77
CA THR A 23 2.00 7.38 17.58
C THR A 23 1.71 6.06 16.85
N GLU A 24 1.18 5.07 17.55
CA GLU A 24 0.75 3.81 16.95
C GLU A 24 -0.67 3.88 16.37
N ASP A 25 -0.88 3.22 15.24
CA ASP A 25 -2.20 3.09 14.60
C ASP A 25 -3.10 2.02 15.25
N TYR A 26 -2.89 1.69 16.54
CA TYR A 26 -3.72 0.72 17.27
C TYR A 26 -3.86 1.05 18.77
N LEU A 27 -4.94 0.54 19.37
CA LEU A 27 -5.15 0.55 20.81
C LEU A 27 -4.72 -0.81 21.38
N SER A 28 -4.02 -0.80 22.52
CA SER A 28 -3.70 -2.00 23.27
C SER A 28 -4.93 -2.48 24.06
N GLU A 29 -4.95 -3.75 24.46
CA GLU A 29 -6.03 -4.27 25.32
C GLU A 29 -6.10 -3.53 26.66
N GLU A 30 -4.98 -2.97 27.14
CA GLU A 30 -4.93 -2.15 28.35
C GLU A 30 -5.64 -0.81 28.15
N ASP A 31 -5.42 -0.13 27.01
CA ASP A 31 -6.11 1.13 26.69
C ASP A 31 -7.63 0.92 26.64
N LEU A 32 -8.05 -0.20 26.04
CA LEU A 32 -9.45 -0.54 25.90
C LEU A 32 -10.12 -0.86 27.23
N GLN A 33 -9.39 -1.49 28.15
CA GLN A 33 -9.84 -1.75 29.52
C GLN A 33 -9.94 -0.46 30.33
N ASP A 34 -8.94 0.42 30.25
CA ASP A 34 -8.96 1.72 30.93
C ASP A 34 -10.14 2.59 30.45
N ILE A 35 -10.39 2.66 29.14
CA ILE A 35 -11.54 3.39 28.59
C ILE A 35 -12.86 2.78 29.11
N ALA A 36 -12.99 1.45 29.07
CA ALA A 36 -14.19 0.77 29.54
C ALA A 36 -14.43 1.03 31.04
N GLN A 37 -13.37 0.99 31.85
CA GLN A 37 -13.43 1.24 33.29
C GLN A 37 -13.81 2.70 33.59
N LYS A 38 -13.18 3.67 32.92
CA LYS A 38 -13.47 5.11 33.08
C LYS A 38 -14.91 5.46 32.74
N LEU A 39 -15.50 4.76 31.77
CA LEU A 39 -16.88 4.96 31.35
C LEU A 39 -17.88 4.09 32.13
N GLY A 40 -17.43 3.22 33.02
CA GLY A 40 -18.29 2.33 33.81
C GLY A 40 -19.02 1.28 32.96
N LEU A 41 -18.44 0.87 31.82
CA LEU A 41 -19.08 -0.02 30.86
C LEU A 41 -18.95 -1.50 31.24
N ASN A 42 -20.03 -2.25 30.99
CA ASN A 42 -20.05 -3.68 31.23
C ASN A 42 -19.40 -4.46 30.06
N ILE A 43 -18.45 -5.35 30.38
CA ILE A 43 -17.75 -6.20 29.41
C ILE A 43 -18.74 -7.05 28.57
N GLN A 44 -19.88 -7.44 29.12
CA GLN A 44 -20.92 -8.19 28.38
C GLN A 44 -21.59 -7.36 27.28
N GLU A 45 -21.79 -6.06 27.52
CA GLU A 45 -22.37 -5.14 26.53
C GLU A 45 -21.39 -4.90 25.38
N LEU A 46 -20.11 -4.73 25.73
CA LEU A 46 -19.03 -4.64 24.75
C LEU A 46 -18.93 -5.91 23.88
N ALA A 47 -19.07 -7.10 24.47
CA ALA A 47 -19.10 -8.35 23.72
C ALA A 47 -20.28 -8.44 22.75
N LYS A 48 -21.45 -7.93 23.15
CA LYS A 48 -22.63 -7.84 22.27
C LYS A 48 -22.40 -6.88 21.11
N ALA A 49 -21.86 -5.69 21.38
CA ALA A 49 -21.52 -4.70 20.35
C ALA A 49 -20.51 -5.26 19.33
N LYS A 50 -19.43 -5.90 19.80
CA LYS A 50 -18.44 -6.60 18.95
C LYS A 50 -19.12 -7.60 18.00
N LYS A 51 -20.03 -8.41 18.53
CA LYS A 51 -20.77 -9.40 17.72
C LYS A 51 -21.67 -8.72 16.68
N ASP A 52 -22.32 -7.62 17.04
CA ASP A 52 -23.21 -6.89 16.14
C ASP A 52 -22.45 -6.24 14.97
N TYR A 53 -21.35 -5.53 15.26
CA TYR A 53 -20.44 -4.99 14.23
C TYR A 53 -19.94 -6.07 13.27
N LEU A 54 -19.56 -7.24 13.81
CA LEU A 54 -19.11 -8.36 12.97
C LEU A 54 -20.22 -8.84 12.02
N ILE A 55 -21.45 -8.98 12.51
CA ILE A 55 -22.60 -9.42 11.71
C ILE A 55 -22.94 -8.39 10.64
N ARG A 56 -23.02 -7.09 10.99
CA ARG A 56 -23.26 -6.01 10.04
C ARG A 56 -22.18 -5.95 8.97
N GLY A 57 -20.90 -5.99 9.35
CA GLY A 57 -19.78 -6.02 8.41
C GLY A 57 -19.85 -7.21 7.45
N HIS A 58 -20.24 -8.40 7.94
CA HIS A 58 -20.47 -9.55 7.08
C HIS A 58 -21.64 -9.34 6.11
N ASN A 59 -22.75 -8.77 6.58
CA ASN A 59 -23.92 -8.51 5.75
C ASN A 59 -23.61 -7.50 4.64
N HIS A 60 -23.00 -6.36 4.97
CA HIS A 60 -22.57 -5.36 3.98
C HIS A 60 -21.59 -5.96 2.97
N ARG A 61 -20.61 -6.74 3.43
CA ARG A 61 -19.63 -7.38 2.53
C ARG A 61 -20.30 -8.37 1.57
N ARG A 62 -21.28 -9.15 2.05
CA ARG A 62 -22.03 -10.09 1.22
C ARG A 62 -22.94 -9.38 0.22
N ALA A 63 -23.46 -8.20 0.59
CA ALA A 63 -24.24 -7.35 -0.31
C ALA A 63 -23.37 -6.60 -1.34
N GLY A 64 -22.04 -6.67 -1.26
CA GLY A 64 -21.13 -5.92 -2.13
C GLY A 64 -20.87 -4.48 -1.68
N ASN A 65 -21.48 -4.04 -0.58
CA ASN A 65 -21.31 -2.72 0.00
C ASN A 65 -19.98 -2.65 0.78
N TYR A 66 -18.86 -2.72 0.07
CA TYR A 66 -17.55 -2.90 0.69
C TYR A 66 -17.11 -1.73 1.57
N ASN A 67 -17.51 -0.48 1.24
CA ASN A 67 -17.18 0.67 2.07
C ASN A 67 -17.87 0.61 3.44
N ASP A 68 -19.15 0.24 3.48
CA ASP A 68 -19.87 0.11 4.74
C ASP A 68 -19.38 -1.10 5.53
N ALA A 69 -19.06 -2.20 4.84
CA ALA A 69 -18.42 -3.35 5.48
C ALA A 69 -17.11 -2.96 6.17
N ILE A 70 -16.27 -2.15 5.50
CA ILE A 70 -15.02 -1.65 6.08
C ILE A 70 -15.28 -0.85 7.34
N LYS A 71 -16.22 0.09 7.32
CA LYS A 71 -16.59 0.88 8.51
C LYS A 71 -16.98 -0.02 9.68
N GLU A 72 -17.88 -0.98 9.45
CA GLU A 72 -18.34 -1.89 10.51
C GLU A 72 -17.20 -2.74 11.10
N TYR A 73 -16.29 -3.25 10.27
CA TYR A 73 -15.13 -3.98 10.78
C TYR A 73 -14.09 -3.07 11.45
N GLU A 74 -13.91 -1.84 10.99
CA GLU A 74 -13.04 -0.86 11.66
C GLU A 74 -13.58 -0.55 13.07
N GLN A 75 -14.89 -0.35 13.21
CA GLN A 75 -15.52 -0.21 14.53
C GLN A 75 -15.31 -1.46 15.40
N LEU A 76 -15.44 -2.66 14.83
CA LEU A 76 -15.13 -3.90 15.55
C LEU A 76 -13.68 -3.93 16.04
N LEU A 77 -12.71 -3.52 15.21
CA LEU A 77 -11.30 -3.53 15.58
C LEU A 77 -10.93 -2.43 16.56
N LEU A 78 -11.67 -1.33 16.63
CA LEU A 78 -11.55 -0.38 17.75
C LEU A 78 -11.92 -1.04 19.08
N LEU A 79 -12.93 -1.92 19.10
CA LEU A 79 -13.32 -2.63 20.31
C LEU A 79 -12.44 -3.87 20.60
N ALA A 80 -11.94 -4.52 19.55
CA ALA A 80 -11.18 -5.76 19.61
C ALA A 80 -10.09 -5.77 18.52
N PRO A 81 -8.92 -5.14 18.76
CA PRO A 81 -7.86 -4.93 17.79
C PRO A 81 -7.34 -6.22 17.17
N ASN A 82 -7.31 -7.29 17.97
CA ASN A 82 -6.84 -8.62 17.56
C ASN A 82 -7.98 -9.55 17.14
N ASN A 83 -9.15 -9.03 16.77
CA ASN A 83 -10.25 -9.87 16.30
C ASN A 83 -9.93 -10.47 14.92
N ASP A 84 -9.63 -11.76 14.89
CA ASP A 84 -9.27 -12.52 13.71
C ASP A 84 -10.32 -12.41 12.59
N LYS A 85 -11.61 -12.50 12.93
CA LYS A 85 -12.72 -12.38 11.98
C LYS A 85 -12.88 -10.97 11.43
N GLY A 86 -12.68 -9.95 12.26
CA GLY A 86 -12.71 -8.54 11.85
C GLY A 86 -11.59 -8.21 10.87
N LEU A 87 -10.35 -8.61 11.20
CA LEU A 87 -9.19 -8.48 10.32
C LEU A 87 -9.39 -9.20 8.98
N CYS A 88 -9.88 -10.45 9.02
CA CYS A 88 -10.21 -11.19 7.80
C CYS A 88 -11.33 -10.52 6.99
N GLY A 89 -12.33 -9.97 7.69
CA GLY A 89 -13.43 -9.21 7.12
C GLY A 89 -12.94 -7.98 6.34
N LEU A 90 -12.04 -7.19 6.92
CA LEU A 90 -11.39 -6.06 6.24
C LEU A 90 -10.60 -6.52 5.03
N ALA A 91 -9.78 -7.57 5.16
CA ALA A 91 -9.01 -8.11 4.05
C ALA A 91 -9.92 -8.46 2.85
N GLN A 92 -11.04 -9.12 3.11
CA GLN A 92 -12.01 -9.48 2.08
C GLN A 92 -12.75 -8.27 1.50
N ALA A 93 -13.10 -7.27 2.33
CA ALA A 93 -13.81 -6.09 1.88
C ALA A 93 -12.92 -5.20 1.00
N TYR A 94 -11.67 -4.95 1.41
CA TYR A 94 -10.68 -4.25 0.59
C TYR A 94 -10.34 -5.03 -0.69
N ALA A 95 -10.25 -6.37 -0.63
CA ALA A 95 -10.12 -7.18 -1.84
C ALA A 95 -11.32 -7.01 -2.78
N GLY A 96 -12.53 -6.92 -2.23
CA GLY A 96 -13.75 -6.57 -2.96
C GLY A 96 -13.64 -5.23 -3.69
N LYS A 97 -13.28 -4.15 -2.99
CA LYS A 97 -13.04 -2.83 -3.59
C LYS A 97 -11.98 -2.87 -4.68
N TRP A 98 -10.90 -3.60 -4.45
CA TRP A 98 -9.87 -3.77 -5.45
C TRP A 98 -10.38 -4.50 -6.70
N ARG A 99 -11.28 -5.48 -6.57
CA ARG A 99 -11.89 -6.14 -7.74
C ARG A 99 -12.70 -5.16 -8.57
N GLU A 100 -13.43 -4.24 -7.93
CA GLU A 100 -14.26 -3.24 -8.59
C GLU A 100 -13.42 -2.12 -9.24
N GLN A 101 -12.49 -1.55 -8.48
CA GLN A 101 -11.83 -0.28 -8.85
C GLN A 101 -10.39 -0.46 -9.30
N ARG A 102 -9.80 -1.66 -9.09
CA ARG A 102 -8.39 -2.00 -9.41
C ARG A 102 -7.35 -1.05 -8.80
N LYS A 103 -7.72 -0.31 -7.75
CA LYS A 103 -6.84 0.64 -7.06
C LYS A 103 -5.74 -0.09 -6.28
N LYS A 104 -4.49 0.31 -6.50
CA LYS A 104 -3.31 -0.29 -5.85
C LYS A 104 -3.40 -0.22 -4.31
N VAL A 105 -3.86 0.91 -3.78
CA VAL A 105 -4.02 1.14 -2.34
C VAL A 105 -4.96 0.11 -1.70
N ASP A 106 -6.12 -0.15 -2.31
CA ASP A 106 -7.08 -1.14 -1.78
C ASP A 106 -6.48 -2.56 -1.78
N LYS A 107 -5.66 -2.89 -2.80
CA LYS A 107 -4.94 -4.16 -2.85
C LYS A 107 -3.92 -4.31 -1.72
N GLU A 108 -3.15 -3.26 -1.47
CA GLU A 108 -2.11 -3.26 -0.44
C GLU A 108 -2.74 -3.40 0.95
N LYS A 109 -3.81 -2.64 1.22
CA LYS A 109 -4.59 -2.79 2.46
C LYS A 109 -5.17 -4.20 2.60
N ALA A 110 -5.76 -4.75 1.54
CA ALA A 110 -6.30 -6.11 1.58
C ALA A 110 -5.24 -7.16 1.94
N LEU A 111 -4.03 -7.04 1.37
CA LEU A 111 -2.91 -7.93 1.69
C LEU A 111 -2.42 -7.74 3.12
N ALA A 112 -2.25 -6.50 3.58
CA ALA A 112 -1.82 -6.19 4.94
C ALA A 112 -2.77 -6.82 5.97
N TYR A 113 -4.08 -6.56 5.88
CA TYR A 113 -5.06 -7.16 6.79
C TYR A 113 -5.12 -8.68 6.67
N ALA A 114 -4.91 -9.25 5.49
CA ALA A 114 -4.87 -10.70 5.33
C ALA A 114 -3.66 -11.33 6.04
N TYR A 115 -2.50 -10.68 6.02
CA TYR A 115 -1.33 -11.16 6.76
C TYR A 115 -1.54 -11.06 8.26
N ASN A 116 -2.02 -9.91 8.76
CA ASN A 116 -2.34 -9.74 10.18
C ASN A 116 -3.32 -10.83 10.64
N CYS A 117 -4.34 -11.13 9.83
CA CYS A 117 -5.27 -12.20 10.10
C CYS A 117 -4.59 -13.59 10.22
N THR A 118 -3.63 -13.91 9.35
CA THR A 118 -2.87 -15.17 9.43
C THR A 118 -1.90 -15.23 10.61
N GLU A 119 -1.37 -14.09 11.05
CA GLU A 119 -0.50 -14.00 12.23
C GLU A 119 -1.29 -14.27 13.50
N ILE A 120 -2.49 -13.71 13.62
CA ILE A 120 -3.39 -13.94 14.75
C ILE A 120 -3.96 -15.38 14.73
N ASN A 121 -4.43 -15.83 13.57
CA ASN A 121 -5.04 -17.16 13.42
C ASN A 121 -4.62 -17.84 12.10
N PRO A 122 -3.56 -18.68 12.14
CA PRO A 122 -3.04 -19.38 10.96
C PRO A 122 -4.01 -20.38 10.32
N ASN A 123 -5.13 -20.71 10.95
CA ASN A 123 -6.07 -21.70 10.42
C ASN A 123 -7.19 -21.08 9.56
N LEU A 124 -7.22 -19.75 9.41
CA LEU A 124 -8.23 -19.05 8.63
C LEU A 124 -7.96 -19.16 7.12
N LYS A 125 -8.56 -20.18 6.50
CA LYS A 125 -8.51 -20.40 5.03
C LYS A 125 -8.89 -19.16 4.23
N GLN A 126 -9.79 -18.31 4.75
CA GLN A 126 -10.22 -17.09 4.07
C GLN A 126 -9.08 -16.10 3.81
N ALA A 127 -8.17 -15.95 4.77
CA ALA A 127 -7.05 -15.02 4.65
C ALA A 127 -6.07 -15.47 3.57
N TYR A 128 -5.71 -16.77 3.56
CA TYR A 128 -4.88 -17.35 2.50
C TYR A 128 -5.53 -17.26 1.13
N HIS A 129 -6.86 -17.40 1.03
CA HIS A 129 -7.57 -17.21 -0.23
C HIS A 129 -7.35 -15.80 -0.79
N VAL A 130 -7.53 -14.76 0.05
CA VAL A 130 -7.29 -13.36 -0.33
C VAL A 130 -5.83 -13.16 -0.77
N ILE A 131 -4.87 -13.64 0.01
CA ILE A 131 -3.44 -13.51 -0.31
C ILE A 131 -3.12 -14.14 -1.67
N ASN A 132 -3.56 -15.38 -1.88
CA ASN A 132 -3.29 -16.13 -3.12
C ASN A 132 -3.96 -15.48 -4.32
N GLU A 133 -5.22 -15.06 -4.18
CA GLU A 133 -5.96 -14.36 -5.22
C GLU A 133 -5.21 -13.08 -5.66
N LEU A 134 -4.85 -12.24 -4.69
CA LEU A 134 -4.19 -10.96 -4.95
C LEU A 134 -2.77 -11.12 -5.48
N LYS A 135 -2.00 -12.11 -5.02
CA LYS A 135 -0.67 -12.43 -5.57
C LYS A 135 -0.75 -13.00 -6.99
N SER A 136 -1.72 -13.88 -7.27
CA SER A 136 -1.88 -14.45 -8.61
C SER A 136 -2.18 -13.35 -9.65
N SER A 137 -2.93 -12.31 -9.27
CA SER A 137 -3.19 -11.17 -10.14
C SER A 137 -1.94 -10.32 -10.44
N GLN A 138 -0.91 -10.39 -9.59
CA GLN A 138 0.35 -9.68 -9.76
C GLN A 138 1.26 -10.40 -10.74
N SER A 139 1.35 -11.73 -10.63
CA SER A 139 2.12 -12.56 -11.55
C SER A 139 1.60 -12.49 -12.99
N ARG A 140 0.29 -12.32 -13.20
CA ARG A 140 -0.29 -12.17 -14.56
C ARG A 140 0.16 -10.90 -15.30
N LYS A 141 0.74 -9.90 -14.63
CA LYS A 141 1.25 -8.68 -15.27
C LYS A 141 2.69 -8.81 -15.79
N GLY A 142 3.31 -9.98 -15.69
CA GLY A 142 4.63 -10.26 -16.24
C GLY A 142 4.77 -11.69 -16.77
N HIS A 143 4.53 -11.85 -18.08
CA HIS A 143 4.96 -12.98 -18.94
C HIS A 143 4.31 -14.38 -18.76
N PRO A 144 4.28 -15.21 -19.84
CA PRO A 144 3.31 -16.29 -20.03
C PRO A 144 3.61 -17.54 -19.20
N LYS A 145 2.56 -18.35 -19.00
CA LYS A 145 2.51 -19.58 -18.20
C LYS A 145 3.76 -20.47 -18.38
N LYS A 146 4.41 -20.81 -17.25
CA LYS A 146 4.96 -22.16 -17.02
C LYS A 146 4.85 -22.54 -15.55
N THR A 147 4.59 -23.83 -15.37
CA THR A 147 4.10 -24.59 -14.23
C THR A 147 5.06 -24.70 -13.04
N LEU A 148 4.51 -25.09 -11.88
CA LEU A 148 5.19 -25.32 -10.60
C LEU A 148 6.55 -26.06 -10.71
N SER A 149 7.55 -25.56 -9.98
CA SER A 149 8.59 -26.38 -9.36
C SER A 149 9.25 -25.63 -8.19
N LYS A 150 9.65 -26.39 -7.18
CA LYS A 150 10.10 -26.00 -5.83
C LYS A 150 11.62 -25.73 -5.82
N LYS A 151 12.06 -24.90 -4.86
CA LYS A 151 13.34 -24.97 -4.09
C LYS A 151 14.32 -23.78 -4.23
N LYS A 152 14.45 -23.06 -3.10
CA LYS A 152 15.65 -22.56 -2.39
C LYS A 152 16.77 -21.91 -3.20
N GLY A 153 17.02 -20.63 -2.93
CA GLY A 153 18.19 -19.87 -3.37
C GLY A 153 18.18 -18.49 -2.72
N GLU A 154 18.84 -18.41 -1.58
CA GLU A 154 19.20 -17.18 -0.87
C GLU A 154 20.21 -16.37 -1.69
N THR A 155 20.30 -15.06 -1.40
CA THR A 155 21.22 -14.05 -1.97
C THR A 155 20.83 -13.50 -3.35
N ASN A 156 20.45 -12.22 -3.40
CA ASN A 156 21.30 -11.15 -3.95
C ASN A 156 20.50 -9.84 -4.22
N SER A 157 19.99 -9.18 -3.17
CA SER A 157 19.39 -7.84 -3.30
C SER A 157 20.42 -6.70 -3.32
N ASN A 158 21.68 -7.00 -2.96
CA ASN A 158 22.71 -5.97 -2.78
C ASN A 158 23.61 -5.80 -4.01
N ARG A 159 23.75 -6.80 -4.90
CA ARG A 159 24.54 -6.59 -6.13
C ARG A 159 23.82 -5.72 -7.16
N SER A 160 22.49 -5.79 -7.27
CA SER A 160 21.75 -4.94 -8.21
C SER A 160 21.83 -3.47 -7.80
N THR A 161 21.59 -3.15 -6.52
CA THR A 161 21.71 -1.78 -5.99
C THR A 161 23.12 -1.23 -6.09
N LEU A 162 24.15 -2.05 -5.84
CA LEU A 162 25.55 -1.64 -6.02
C LEU A 162 25.91 -1.35 -7.48
N ILE A 163 25.39 -2.14 -8.45
CA ILE A 163 25.60 -1.88 -9.88
C ILE A 163 24.94 -0.56 -10.31
N PHE A 164 23.73 -0.27 -9.82
CA PHE A 164 23.06 1.01 -10.11
C PHE A 164 23.81 2.21 -9.51
N ILE A 165 24.29 2.11 -8.27
CA ILE A 165 25.06 3.18 -7.62
C ILE A 165 26.39 3.40 -8.35
N ALA A 166 27.09 2.33 -8.73
CA ALA A 166 28.34 2.44 -9.50
C ALA A 166 28.11 3.12 -10.87
N GLY A 167 27.00 2.81 -11.55
CA GLY A 167 26.64 3.47 -12.81
C GLY A 167 26.39 4.97 -12.67
N ILE A 168 25.70 5.38 -11.59
CA ILE A 168 25.45 6.81 -11.31
C ILE A 168 26.75 7.55 -11.04
N VAL A 169 27.66 6.97 -10.25
CA VAL A 169 28.95 7.59 -9.94
C VAL A 169 29.79 7.78 -11.21
N VAL A 170 29.86 6.77 -12.08
CA VAL A 170 30.59 6.88 -13.37
C VAL A 170 29.98 7.97 -14.25
N TYR A 171 28.66 8.06 -14.32
CA TYR A 171 27.97 9.08 -15.10
C TYR A 171 28.24 10.50 -14.59
N VAL A 172 28.22 10.71 -13.27
CA VAL A 172 28.52 12.01 -12.64
C VAL A 172 29.97 12.41 -12.90
N VAL A 173 30.92 11.48 -12.80
CA VAL A 173 32.33 11.75 -13.11
C VAL A 173 32.52 12.13 -14.58
N ALA A 174 31.84 11.44 -15.51
CA ALA A 174 31.87 11.76 -16.93
C ALA A 174 31.29 13.15 -17.23
N LEU A 175 30.20 13.54 -16.56
CA LEU A 175 29.63 14.88 -16.67
C LEU A 175 30.58 15.96 -16.15
N ILE A 176 31.21 15.75 -15.00
CA ILE A 176 32.19 16.69 -14.45
C ILE A 176 33.38 16.83 -15.41
N PHE A 177 33.88 15.73 -15.96
CA PHE A 177 34.96 15.75 -16.95
C PHE A 177 34.57 16.52 -18.21
N LEU A 178 33.34 16.33 -18.72
CA LEU A 178 32.82 17.07 -19.86
C LEU A 178 32.73 18.57 -19.56
N VAL A 179 32.20 18.95 -18.40
CA VAL A 179 32.08 20.36 -17.98
C VAL A 179 33.45 21.02 -17.83
N VAL A 180 34.40 20.34 -17.18
CA VAL A 180 35.77 20.85 -17.02
C VAL A 180 36.46 21.00 -18.38
N ASN A 181 36.30 20.04 -19.29
CA ASN A 181 36.87 20.14 -20.63
C ASN A 181 36.24 21.28 -21.44
N VAL A 182 34.92 21.51 -21.32
CA VAL A 182 34.23 22.63 -21.98
C VAL A 182 34.69 23.98 -21.42
N LEU A 183 34.93 24.09 -20.12
CA LEU A 183 35.42 25.32 -19.48
C LEU A 183 36.90 25.62 -19.80
N ASN A 184 37.69 24.58 -20.09
CA ASN A 184 39.12 24.70 -20.39
C ASN A 184 39.43 24.78 -21.90
N MET A 185 38.40 24.76 -22.75
CA MET A 185 38.56 24.91 -24.20
C MET A 185 38.87 26.37 -24.56
N PRO A 186 39.84 26.62 -25.46
CA PRO A 186 40.09 27.97 -25.94
C PRO A 186 38.86 28.47 -26.72
N THR A 187 38.47 29.71 -26.46
CA THR A 187 37.19 30.31 -26.88
C THR A 187 36.88 30.19 -28.37
N HIS A 188 37.91 30.15 -29.23
CA HIS A 188 37.74 29.97 -30.68
C HIS A 188 37.21 28.58 -31.05
N LEU A 189 37.63 27.51 -30.36
CA LEU A 189 37.14 26.14 -30.60
C LEU A 189 35.69 25.97 -30.12
N PHE A 190 35.32 26.64 -29.03
CA PHE A 190 33.95 26.65 -28.53
C PHE A 190 32.99 27.31 -29.54
N ILE A 191 33.38 28.46 -30.10
CA ILE A 191 32.60 29.18 -31.11
C ILE A 191 32.44 28.33 -32.38
N ILE A 192 33.50 27.64 -32.83
CA ILE A 192 33.44 26.75 -34.01
C ILE A 192 32.47 25.58 -33.78
N SER A 193 32.47 24.98 -32.59
CA SER A 193 31.55 23.89 -32.23
C SER A 193 30.08 24.33 -32.24
N VAL A 194 29.78 25.48 -31.64
CA VAL A 194 28.42 26.04 -31.61
C VAL A 194 27.95 26.42 -33.02
N LEU A 195 28.81 27.05 -33.82
CA LEU A 195 28.50 27.38 -35.22
C LEU A 195 28.26 26.12 -36.07
N GLY A 196 29.01 25.04 -35.82
CA GLY A 196 28.80 23.75 -36.47
C GLY A 196 27.43 23.14 -36.17
N LEU A 197 26.99 23.18 -34.90
CA LEU A 197 25.66 22.71 -34.51
C LEU A 197 24.52 23.55 -35.09
N VAL A 198 24.69 24.87 -35.14
CA VAL A 198 23.72 25.77 -35.77
C VAL A 198 23.64 25.52 -37.29
N PHE A 199 24.78 25.29 -37.94
CA PHE A 199 24.84 24.99 -39.37
C PHE A 199 24.17 23.66 -39.72
N THR A 200 24.38 22.60 -38.93
CA THR A 200 23.71 21.31 -39.14
C THR A 200 22.20 21.39 -38.88
N LEU A 201 21.76 22.17 -37.89
CA LEU A 201 20.34 22.48 -37.68
C LEU A 201 19.72 23.23 -38.84
N LEU A 202 20.42 24.23 -39.41
CA LEU A 202 19.94 24.97 -40.58
C LEU A 202 19.83 24.07 -41.81
N LEU A 203 20.82 23.22 -42.07
CA LEU A 203 20.75 22.23 -43.14
C LEU A 203 19.59 21.26 -42.94
N PHE A 204 19.33 20.85 -41.69
CA PHE A 204 18.20 19.98 -41.35
C PHE A 204 16.85 20.67 -41.58
N ILE A 205 16.72 21.95 -41.23
CA ILE A 205 15.51 22.75 -41.48
C ILE A 205 15.29 22.95 -43.00
N ILE A 206 16.35 23.22 -43.76
CA ILE A 206 16.29 23.35 -45.23
C ILE A 206 15.88 22.02 -45.87
N TRP A 207 16.44 20.90 -45.39
CA TRP A 207 16.08 19.56 -45.84
C TRP A 207 14.61 19.22 -45.51
N LEU A 208 14.13 19.56 -44.31
CA LEU A 208 12.73 19.41 -43.93
C LEU A 208 11.81 20.20 -44.86
N ARG A 209 12.13 21.47 -45.14
CA ARG A 209 11.33 22.30 -46.06
C ARG A 209 11.23 21.68 -47.46
N ARG A 210 12.34 21.18 -48.00
CA ARG A 210 12.38 20.53 -49.32
C ARG A 210 11.67 19.18 -49.40
N ARG A 211 11.35 18.56 -48.26
CA ARG A 211 10.64 17.27 -48.20
C ARG A 211 9.12 17.43 -48.13
N PHE A 212 8.63 18.61 -47.76
CA PHE A 212 7.20 18.90 -47.58
C PHE A 212 6.64 19.92 -48.60
N ASP A 213 7.48 20.51 -49.45
CA ASP A 213 7.12 21.16 -50.73
C ASP A 213 7.20 20.13 -51.88
#